data_AF-A0A937TY83-F1
#
_entry.id   AF-A0A937TY83-F1
#
_cell.length_a   1.000
_cell.length_b   1.000
_cell.length_c   1.000
_cell.angle_alpha   90.00
_cell.angle_beta   90.00
_cell.angle_gamma   90.00
#
_symmetry.space_group_name_H-M   'P 1'
#
loop_
_entity.id
_entity.type
_entity.pdbx_description
1 polymer ?
#
loop_
_entity_poly.entity_id
_entity_poly.type
_entity_poly.pdbx_seq_one_letter_code
_entity_poly.pdbx_strand_id
1 'polypeptide(L)'
;MTRETVSFIQASVNEGSVETFVQNGYVATKVSLADFDGDRIVNLPDFAALASAWLSRAGDFNWDPACDISEPSDDFIDAWDLAALAEDWL
;
A
#
# COMPACT_ATOMS: atom_id res chain seq x y z
N MET A 1 -22.55 21.95 34.02
CA MET A 1 -22.54 20.83 33.05
C MET A 1 -21.44 21.12 32.04
N THR A 2 -20.24 20.60 32.28
CA THR A 2 -19.06 20.81 31.42
C THR A 2 -19.21 19.99 30.15
N ARG A 3 -19.13 20.62 28.98
CA ARG A 3 -19.07 19.93 27.69
C ARG A 3 -17.64 19.41 27.52
N GLU A 4 -17.49 18.09 27.42
CA GLU A 4 -16.22 17.52 26.95
C GLU A 4 -16.17 17.64 25.44
N THR A 5 -15.10 18.25 24.93
CA THR A 5 -14.80 18.28 23.51
C THR A 5 -14.04 17.01 23.18
N VAL A 6 -14.65 16.12 22.39
CA VAL A 6 -13.96 14.94 21.85
C VAL A 6 -13.41 15.31 20.48
N SER A 7 -12.10 15.47 20.38
CA SER A 7 -11.41 15.67 19.11
C SER A 7 -11.16 14.31 18.46
N PHE A 8 -11.74 14.06 17.29
CA PHE A 8 -11.44 12.88 16.47
C PHE A 8 -10.52 13.29 15.32
N ILE A 9 -9.59 12.41 14.95
CA ILE A 9 -8.82 12.53 13.71
C ILE A 9 -9.58 11.71 12.66
N GLN A 10 -9.98 12.35 11.56
CA GLN A 10 -10.61 11.70 10.43
C GLN A 10 -9.54 11.54 9.34
N ALA A 11 -9.09 10.30 9.12
CA ALA A 11 -8.23 9.95 7.99
C ALA A 11 -9.11 9.28 6.93
N SER A 12 -9.10 9.79 5.69
CA SER A 12 -9.63 9.07 4.54
C SER A 12 -8.46 8.47 3.78
N VAL A 13 -8.47 7.15 3.62
CA VAL A 13 -7.51 6.44 2.78
C VAL A 13 -8.29 5.95 1.56
N ASN A 14 -7.76 6.20 0.37
CA ASN A 14 -8.51 6.02 -0.88
C ASN A 14 -8.60 4.55 -1.30
N GLU A 15 -7.70 3.70 -0.82
CA GLU A 15 -7.70 2.23 -0.90
C GLU A 15 -6.56 1.73 0.01
N GLY A 16 -6.71 0.54 0.59
CA GLY A 16 -5.74 -0.03 1.53
C GLY A 16 -6.19 -0.06 2.99
N SER A 17 -5.53 -0.95 3.73
CA SER A 17 -5.93 -1.34 5.07
C SER A 17 -5.23 -0.55 6.17
N VAL A 18 -6.01 -0.18 7.20
CA VAL A 18 -5.60 0.74 8.26
C VAL A 18 -5.52 -0.01 9.58
N GLU A 19 -4.31 -0.33 10.05
CA GLU A 19 -4.08 -0.59 11.47
C GLU A 19 -3.80 0.73 12.18
N THR A 20 -4.48 1.01 13.29
CA THR A 20 -4.36 2.26 14.05
C THR A 20 -3.73 1.96 15.40
N PHE A 21 -2.51 2.43 15.64
CA PHE A 21 -1.89 2.39 16.96
C PHE A 21 -1.94 3.77 17.60
N VAL A 22 -2.43 3.85 18.84
CA VAL A 22 -2.34 5.07 19.65
C VAL A 22 -1.11 4.98 20.54
N GLN A 23 -0.12 5.83 20.29
CA GLN A 23 1.08 5.93 21.12
C GLN A 23 1.41 7.40 21.38
N ASN A 24 1.50 7.80 22.65
CA ASN A 24 1.80 9.18 23.08
C ASN A 24 0.92 10.28 22.43
N GLY A 25 -0.34 9.96 22.09
CA GLY A 25 -1.28 10.91 21.46
C GLY A 25 -1.21 10.98 19.94
N TYR A 26 -0.41 10.12 19.30
CA TYR A 26 -0.35 9.98 17.84
C TYR A 26 -1.05 8.70 17.39
N VAL A 27 -1.74 8.81 16.24
CA VAL A 27 -2.25 7.67 15.48
C VAL A 27 -1.25 7.39 14.36
N ALA A 28 -0.62 6.22 14.38
CA ALA A 28 0.20 5.74 13.27
C ALA A 28 -0.57 4.67 12.50
N THR A 29 -0.56 4.78 11.18
CA THR A 29 -1.13 3.82 10.25
C THR A 29 -0.02 3.34 9.33
N LYS A 30 0.21 2.02 9.32
CA LYS A 30 1.03 1.37 8.30
C LYS A 30 0.08 1.00 7.17
N VAL A 31 0.37 1.52 5.97
CA VAL A 31 -0.24 1.07 4.72
C VAL A 31 0.90 0.45 3.92
N SER A 32 0.73 -0.79 3.50
CA SER A 32 1.65 -1.37 2.52
C SER A 32 1.22 -0.92 1.13
N LEU A 33 2.18 -0.48 0.32
CA LEU A 33 1.90 -0.23 -1.10
C LEU A 33 1.70 -1.53 -1.88
N ALA A 34 2.06 -2.68 -1.30
CA ALA A 34 1.95 -4.00 -1.92
C ALA A 34 0.64 -4.73 -1.58
N ASP A 35 -0.31 -4.10 -0.87
CA ASP A 35 -1.68 -4.59 -0.65
C ASP A 35 -2.57 -4.09 -1.81
N PHE A 36 -2.46 -4.75 -2.96
CA PHE A 36 -3.11 -4.34 -4.20
C PHE A 36 -4.60 -4.69 -4.23
N ASP A 37 -5.02 -5.72 -3.50
CA ASP A 37 -6.43 -6.10 -3.42
C ASP A 37 -7.20 -5.49 -2.22
N GLY A 38 -6.47 -4.85 -1.31
CA GLY A 38 -7.02 -4.12 -0.16
C GLY A 38 -7.50 -5.03 0.97
N ASP A 39 -7.13 -6.32 0.97
CA ASP A 39 -7.54 -7.30 1.96
C ASP A 39 -6.74 -7.25 3.27
N ARG A 40 -5.78 -6.32 3.37
CA ARG A 40 -4.85 -6.07 4.51
C ARG A 40 -3.67 -7.01 4.58
N ILE A 41 -3.47 -7.88 3.60
CA ILE A 41 -2.59 -9.02 3.73
C ILE A 41 -1.78 -9.18 2.46
N VAL A 42 -0.51 -8.73 2.46
CA VAL A 42 0.37 -8.94 1.31
C VAL A 42 0.66 -10.42 1.13
N ASN A 43 0.03 -11.02 0.12
CA ASN A 43 0.02 -12.45 -0.11
C ASN A 43 -0.03 -12.81 -1.62
N LEU A 44 -0.47 -14.03 -1.95
CA LEU A 44 -0.43 -14.53 -3.33
C LEU A 44 -1.29 -13.71 -4.32
N PRO A 45 -2.52 -13.31 -3.99
CA PRO A 45 -3.25 -12.26 -4.70
C PRO A 45 -2.42 -11.04 -5.12
N ASP A 46 -1.68 -10.41 -4.21
CA ASP A 46 -0.87 -9.23 -4.54
C ASP A 46 0.30 -9.58 -5.46
N PHE A 47 0.98 -10.70 -5.16
CA PHE A 47 2.03 -11.20 -6.04
C PHE A 47 1.49 -11.50 -7.44
N ALA A 48 0.27 -12.01 -7.57
CA ALA A 48 -0.35 -12.28 -8.86
C ALA A 48 -0.66 -11.00 -9.64
N ALA A 49 -1.04 -9.92 -8.97
CA ALA A 49 -1.20 -8.61 -9.60
C ALA A 49 0.14 -8.09 -10.15
N LEU A 50 1.19 -8.08 -9.33
CA LEU A 50 2.55 -7.69 -9.76
C LEU A 50 3.07 -8.60 -10.89
N ALA A 51 2.85 -9.90 -10.80
CA ALA A 51 3.26 -10.85 -11.83
C ALA A 51 2.52 -10.63 -13.17
N SER A 52 1.29 -10.11 -13.14
CA SER A 52 0.53 -9.79 -14.36
C SER A 52 1.11 -8.57 -15.10
N ALA A 53 1.73 -7.66 -14.35
CA ALA A 53 2.35 -6.44 -14.86
C ALA A 53 3.88 -6.54 -15.00
N TRP A 54 4.46 -7.71 -14.75
CA TRP A 54 5.90 -7.95 -14.75
C TRP A 54 6.60 -7.52 -16.04
N LEU A 55 7.71 -6.78 -15.91
CA LEU A 55 8.55 -6.24 -17.00
C LEU A 55 7.80 -5.33 -17.99
N SER A 56 6.78 -4.62 -17.51
CA SER A 56 6.04 -3.63 -18.30
C SER A 56 6.37 -2.19 -17.87
N ARG A 57 6.14 -1.24 -18.77
CA ARG A 57 6.29 0.21 -18.53
C ARG A 57 5.06 0.98 -18.99
N ALA A 58 4.98 2.26 -18.63
CA ALA A 58 3.94 3.16 -19.12
C ALA A 58 3.73 3.06 -20.65
N GLY A 59 2.52 2.66 -21.05
CA GLY A 59 2.11 2.47 -22.45
C GLY A 59 2.05 1.00 -22.91
N ASP A 60 2.62 0.07 -22.15
CA ASP A 60 2.43 -1.36 -22.39
C ASP A 60 1.01 -1.80 -21.99
N PHE A 61 0.47 -2.81 -22.67
CA PHE A 61 -0.92 -3.26 -22.46
C PHE A 61 -1.16 -3.80 -21.04
N ASN A 62 -0.16 -4.43 -20.44
CA ASN A 62 -0.24 -5.05 -19.12
C ASN A 62 0.37 -4.19 -18.00
N TRP A 63 0.71 -2.92 -18.29
CA TRP A 63 1.22 -2.02 -17.26
C TRP A 63 0.14 -1.61 -16.27
N ASP A 64 0.45 -1.77 -15.00
CA ASP A 64 -0.37 -1.31 -13.88
C ASP A 64 0.47 -0.37 -13.00
N PRO A 65 0.17 0.94 -12.95
CA PRO A 65 0.91 1.88 -12.10
C PRO A 65 0.85 1.54 -10.62
N ALA A 66 -0.14 0.76 -10.17
CA ALA A 66 -0.21 0.33 -8.77
C ALA A 66 0.93 -0.64 -8.42
N CYS A 67 1.57 -1.28 -9.40
CA CYS A 67 2.64 -2.26 -9.20
C CYS A 67 4.06 -1.68 -9.29
N ASP A 68 4.23 -0.38 -9.64
CA ASP A 68 5.51 0.34 -9.58
C ASP A 68 5.64 0.98 -8.18
N ILE A 69 6.15 0.18 -7.24
CA ILE A 69 6.14 0.45 -5.80
C ILE A 69 7.54 0.56 -5.19
N SER A 70 8.58 0.42 -6.01
CA SER A 70 9.95 0.71 -5.59
C SER A 70 10.13 2.19 -5.21
N GLU A 71 11.11 2.49 -4.35
CA GLU A 71 11.46 3.86 -3.97
C GLU A 71 12.95 4.14 -4.26
N PRO A 72 13.25 5.03 -5.22
CA PRO A 72 12.32 5.77 -6.08
C PRO A 72 11.66 4.88 -7.14
N SER A 73 10.40 5.16 -7.47
CA SER A 73 9.70 4.55 -8.62
C SER A 73 10.35 5.00 -9.93
N ASP A 74 10.39 4.12 -10.92
CA ASP A 74 11.15 4.30 -12.16
C ASP A 74 10.35 4.06 -13.46
N ASP A 75 9.01 3.98 -13.36
CA ASP A 75 8.07 3.68 -14.45
C ASP A 75 8.30 2.29 -15.08
N PHE A 76 8.98 1.35 -14.40
CA PHE A 76 9.26 0.01 -14.91
C PHE A 76 9.13 -1.08 -13.83
N ILE A 77 8.17 -1.99 -14.02
CA ILE A 77 7.89 -3.02 -13.03
C ILE A 77 8.94 -4.13 -13.12
N ASP A 78 9.81 -4.23 -12.11
CA ASP A 78 10.93 -5.16 -12.09
C ASP A 78 11.23 -5.77 -10.70
N ALA A 79 12.46 -6.25 -10.52
CA ALA A 79 12.90 -6.88 -9.28
C ALA A 79 12.90 -5.93 -8.07
N TRP A 80 12.98 -4.62 -8.27
CA TRP A 80 12.91 -3.64 -7.19
C TRP A 80 11.49 -3.54 -6.63
N ASP A 81 10.46 -3.62 -7.47
CA ASP A 81 9.06 -3.66 -7.02
C ASP A 81 8.72 -4.97 -6.33
N LEU A 82 9.23 -6.09 -6.85
CA LEU A 82 9.10 -7.38 -6.18
C LEU A 82 9.80 -7.38 -4.82
N ALA A 83 10.94 -6.71 -4.69
CA ALA A 83 11.62 -6.56 -3.41
C ALA A 83 10.77 -5.74 -2.42
N ALA A 84 10.18 -4.63 -2.87
CA ALA A 84 9.27 -3.82 -2.04
C ALA A 84 8.04 -4.63 -1.59
N LEU A 85 7.44 -5.45 -2.48
CA LEU A 85 6.38 -6.38 -2.11
C LEU A 85 6.85 -7.38 -1.04
N ALA A 86 8.05 -7.94 -1.21
CA ALA A 86 8.61 -8.93 -0.29
C ALA A 86 8.95 -8.36 1.10
N GLU A 87 9.17 -7.06 1.23
CA GLU A 87 9.40 -6.40 2.53
C GLU A 87 8.16 -6.40 3.43
N ASP A 88 6.97 -6.41 2.82
CA ASP A 88 5.68 -6.38 3.52
C ASP A 88 4.92 -7.70 3.47
N TRP A 89 5.51 -8.73 2.85
CA TRP A 89 4.92 -10.08 2.78
C TRP A 89 4.54 -10.58 4.18
N LEU A 90 3.33 -11.14 4.28
CA LEU A 90 2.82 -11.91 5.42
C LEU A 90 3.91 -12.61 6.27
#